data_AF-A0A975MSS9-F1
#
_entry.id   AF-A0A975MSS9-F1
#
_cell.length_a   1.000
_cell.length_b   1.000
_cell.length_c   1.000
_cell.angle_alpha   90.00
_cell.angle_beta   90.00
_cell.angle_gamma   90.00
#
_symmetry.space_group_name_H-M   'P 1'
#
loop_
_entity.id
_entity.type
_entity.pdbx_description
1 polymer ?
#
loop_
_entity_poly.entity_id
_entity_poly.type
_entity_poly.pdbx_seq_one_letter_code
_entity_poly.pdbx_strand_id
1 'polypeptide(L)'
;MPPRALITAAACLVLLCAACKPDSDAGSTGSTGAAPGDTSSTESTEGKSRYTAFDQVPGPVLTWAPMTEQGRGERLDVKAMTAAVQPEFQVDTPGPGKKFLVVYVAVTPADGPGFPKLNLQELNIRYPNASASTCSIEALAPQLVTGYCYRPSKPARYELVPLDSDWEHKDPWIPNTLNTPVEMGKGYASVGTFPIPDTVTGPFELCGTGAKVTQEGPEPPGPCVPLNLTAQG
;
A
#
# COMPACT_ATOMS: atom_id res chain seq x y z
N MET A 1 4.33 53.66 -22.45
CA MET A 1 2.91 54.06 -22.24
C MET A 1 2.28 53.18 -21.16
N PRO A 2 1.12 53.54 -20.58
CA PRO A 2 0.71 53.07 -19.24
C PRO A 2 0.17 51.61 -19.16
N PRO A 3 0.02 51.06 -17.94
CA PRO A 3 -0.42 49.68 -17.67
C PRO A 3 -1.91 49.57 -17.24
N ARG A 4 -2.33 48.36 -16.83
CA ARG A 4 -3.56 47.89 -16.12
C ARG A 4 -4.25 46.73 -16.89
N ALA A 5 -5.07 45.88 -16.27
CA ALA A 5 -5.71 45.99 -14.95
C ALA A 5 -5.69 44.68 -14.13
N LEU A 6 -5.89 44.80 -12.81
CA LEU A 6 -6.46 43.73 -11.99
C LEU A 6 -7.95 43.62 -12.26
N ILE A 7 -8.53 42.42 -12.07
CA ILE A 7 -9.93 42.28 -11.70
C ILE A 7 -9.99 41.42 -10.44
N THR A 8 -10.30 42.07 -9.31
CA THR A 8 -10.69 41.41 -8.06
C THR A 8 -12.21 41.22 -8.09
N ALA A 9 -12.70 40.03 -7.74
CA ALA A 9 -14.12 39.78 -7.54
C ALA A 9 -14.34 39.20 -6.15
N ALA A 10 -15.18 39.86 -5.34
CA ALA A 10 -15.47 39.44 -3.96
C ALA A 10 -16.92 39.80 -3.58
N ALA A 11 -17.67 38.78 -3.11
CA ALA A 11 -18.96 38.82 -2.42
C ALA A 11 -19.16 37.39 -1.84
N CYS A 12 -19.57 37.15 -0.58
CA CYS A 12 -20.85 37.50 0.08
C CYS A 12 -22.05 36.78 -0.59
N LEU A 13 -23.03 36.18 0.10
CA LEU A 13 -23.44 36.11 1.53
C LEU A 13 -24.18 34.72 1.72
N VAL A 14 -24.68 34.19 2.84
CA VAL A 14 -25.18 34.65 4.17
C VAL A 14 -24.95 33.55 5.24
N LEU A 15 -25.22 33.85 6.52
CA LEU A 15 -25.30 32.92 7.66
C LEU A 15 -26.50 31.94 7.56
N LEU A 16 -26.46 30.88 8.37
CA LEU A 16 -27.61 30.51 9.22
C LEU A 16 -27.13 29.80 10.50
N CYS A 17 -27.81 30.05 11.62
CA CYS A 17 -27.40 29.60 12.96
C CYS A 17 -28.35 28.53 13.52
N ALA A 18 -27.81 27.59 14.29
CA ALA A 18 -28.57 26.78 15.24
C ALA A 18 -27.69 26.46 16.46
N ALA A 19 -27.94 27.15 17.57
CA ALA A 19 -27.33 26.84 18.86
C ALA A 19 -28.37 26.18 19.77
N CYS A 20 -28.01 25.07 20.40
CA CYS A 20 -28.78 24.48 21.50
C CYS A 20 -27.81 23.85 22.51
N LYS A 21 -27.51 24.62 23.56
CA LYS A 21 -26.87 24.13 24.79
C LYS A 21 -27.67 24.64 25.99
N PRO A 22 -28.26 23.75 26.80
CA PRO A 22 -28.65 24.07 28.17
C PRO A 22 -27.55 23.64 29.16
N ASP A 23 -27.26 24.48 30.14
CA ASP A 23 -26.50 24.13 31.35
C ASP A 23 -27.46 24.15 32.55
N SER A 24 -27.24 23.25 33.53
CA SER A 24 -27.76 23.33 34.91
C SER A 24 -29.30 23.22 35.11
N ASP A 25 -29.85 22.87 36.28
CA ASP A 25 -29.25 22.55 37.59
C ASP A 25 -30.12 21.61 38.45
N ALA A 26 -29.58 21.20 39.62
CA ALA A 26 -30.25 20.76 40.85
C ALA A 26 -31.08 19.45 40.88
N GLY A 27 -30.81 18.62 41.90
CA GLY A 27 -31.67 17.51 42.32
C GLY A 27 -30.95 16.43 43.12
N SER A 28 -31.02 16.46 44.46
CA SER A 28 -30.39 15.45 45.33
C SER A 28 -31.41 14.78 46.27
N THR A 29 -31.48 13.45 46.20
CA THR A 29 -31.74 12.50 47.30
C THR A 29 -31.63 11.08 46.73
N GLY A 30 -31.13 10.11 47.51
CA GLY A 30 -30.86 8.76 47.01
C GLY A 30 -31.59 7.66 47.77
N SER A 31 -31.55 6.45 47.24
CA SER A 31 -31.77 5.21 47.99
C SER A 31 -30.97 4.05 47.37
N THR A 32 -30.83 2.96 48.10
CA THR A 32 -29.98 1.81 47.76
C THR A 32 -30.65 0.80 46.85
N GLY A 33 -29.89 0.23 45.91
CA GLY A 33 -30.27 -0.91 45.08
C GLY A 33 -29.01 -1.57 44.51
N ALA A 34 -28.92 -2.90 44.54
CA ALA A 34 -27.72 -3.64 44.15
C ALA A 34 -27.75 -4.10 42.67
N ALA A 35 -26.56 -4.23 42.07
CA ALA A 35 -26.33 -4.99 40.84
C ALA A 35 -26.41 -6.52 41.13
N PRO A 36 -26.57 -7.44 40.15
CA PRO A 36 -25.72 -7.54 38.95
C PRO A 36 -26.44 -7.92 37.62
N GLY A 37 -25.69 -7.90 36.51
CA GLY A 37 -25.96 -8.65 35.25
C GLY A 37 -27.13 -8.12 34.39
N ASP A 38 -27.01 -7.81 33.10
CA ASP A 38 -26.08 -8.37 32.10
C ASP A 38 -25.63 -7.32 31.09
N THR A 39 -24.31 -7.15 30.96
CA THR A 39 -23.71 -6.32 29.92
C THR A 39 -23.66 -7.07 28.60
N SER A 40 -24.81 -7.28 27.96
CA SER A 40 -24.89 -7.75 26.56
C SER A 40 -24.72 -6.59 25.58
N SER A 41 -23.73 -5.72 25.84
CA SER A 41 -23.16 -4.87 24.81
C SER A 41 -22.39 -5.79 23.86
N THR A 42 -23.04 -6.21 22.77
CA THR A 42 -22.31 -6.82 21.66
C THR A 42 -21.38 -5.76 21.08
N GLU A 43 -20.09 -5.82 21.45
CA GLU A 43 -19.05 -5.04 20.77
C GLU A 43 -18.90 -5.57 19.34
N SER A 44 -19.73 -5.03 18.44
CA SER A 44 -19.50 -5.08 17.00
C SER A 44 -18.07 -4.62 16.75
N THR A 45 -17.19 -5.56 16.41
CA THR A 45 -15.75 -5.28 16.20
C THR A 45 -15.56 -4.70 14.80
N GLU A 46 -16.22 -3.58 14.53
CA GLU A 46 -16.12 -2.85 13.27
C GLU A 46 -14.75 -2.15 13.17
N GLY A 47 -14.12 -2.21 12.00
CA GLY A 47 -13.00 -1.34 11.61
C GLY A 47 -11.65 -1.53 12.31
N LYS A 48 -11.46 -2.54 13.17
CA LYS A 48 -10.14 -2.78 13.79
C LYS A 48 -9.23 -3.60 12.88
N SER A 49 -8.20 -2.94 12.33
CA SER A 49 -7.14 -3.57 11.53
C SER A 49 -6.49 -4.79 12.21
N ARG A 50 -6.16 -5.79 11.39
CA ARG A 50 -5.48 -7.04 11.78
C ARG A 50 -4.05 -6.83 12.29
N TYR A 51 -3.38 -5.77 11.86
CA TYR A 51 -2.01 -5.43 12.23
C TYR A 51 -1.92 -3.94 12.56
N THR A 52 -1.43 -3.56 13.73
CA THR A 52 -1.20 -2.15 14.09
C THR A 52 0.25 -1.71 13.91
N ALA A 53 1.17 -2.64 13.65
CA ALA A 53 2.59 -2.38 13.47
C ALA A 53 3.23 -3.38 12.48
N PHE A 54 4.37 -2.99 11.89
CA PHE A 54 5.04 -3.78 10.84
C PHE A 54 5.63 -5.11 11.35
N ASP A 55 6.06 -5.17 12.62
CA ASP A 55 6.60 -6.38 13.24
C ASP A 55 5.54 -7.49 13.37
N GLN A 56 4.30 -7.12 13.72
CA GLN A 56 3.13 -8.01 13.85
C GLN A 56 2.73 -8.69 12.53
N VAL A 57 3.04 -8.09 11.38
CA VAL A 57 2.73 -8.65 10.07
C VAL A 57 3.54 -9.94 9.87
N PRO A 58 2.92 -11.08 9.52
CA PRO A 58 3.63 -12.34 9.33
C PRO A 58 4.45 -12.36 8.02
N GLY A 59 5.36 -13.33 7.91
CA GLY A 59 6.10 -13.62 6.68
C GLY A 59 7.51 -13.01 6.62
N PRO A 60 8.26 -13.33 5.55
CA PRO A 60 9.63 -12.88 5.35
C PRO A 60 9.71 -11.37 5.08
N VAL A 61 10.77 -10.74 5.58
CA VAL A 61 11.08 -9.33 5.30
C VAL A 61 11.93 -9.22 4.04
N LEU A 62 11.47 -8.40 3.10
CA LEU A 62 12.24 -7.88 1.98
C LEU A 62 12.85 -6.53 2.38
N THR A 63 14.10 -6.54 2.83
CA THR A 63 14.90 -5.33 3.07
C THR A 63 15.59 -4.90 1.78
N TRP A 64 15.36 -3.69 1.28
CA TRP A 64 16.02 -3.18 0.08
C TRP A 64 16.13 -1.65 0.06
N ALA A 65 17.05 -1.12 -0.76
CA ALA A 65 17.24 0.33 -0.92
C ALA A 65 16.61 0.82 -2.23
N PRO A 66 15.42 1.46 -2.20
CA PRO A 66 14.83 2.08 -3.38
C PRO A 66 15.66 3.27 -3.87
N MET A 67 15.59 3.55 -5.16
CA MET A 67 16.21 4.73 -5.76
C MET A 67 15.37 5.99 -5.48
N THR A 68 15.90 6.86 -4.61
CA THR A 68 15.30 8.17 -4.33
C THR A 68 15.83 9.24 -5.28
N GLU A 69 15.19 10.42 -5.31
CA GLU A 69 15.71 11.62 -6.01
C GLU A 69 17.10 12.05 -5.50
N GLN A 70 17.50 11.62 -4.31
CA GLN A 70 18.79 11.92 -3.66
C GLN A 70 19.82 10.78 -3.81
N GLY A 71 19.46 9.69 -4.51
CA GLY A 71 20.29 8.49 -4.70
C GLY A 71 19.85 7.30 -3.85
N ARG A 72 20.80 6.43 -3.48
CA ARG A 72 20.60 5.32 -2.53
C ARG A 72 21.14 5.72 -1.16
N GLY A 73 20.41 5.42 -0.09
CA GLY A 73 20.87 5.60 1.28
C GLY A 73 19.95 4.90 2.27
N GLU A 74 18.70 5.36 2.33
CA GLU A 74 17.64 4.80 3.17
C GLU A 74 17.18 3.44 2.63
N ARG A 75 16.97 2.47 3.54
CA ARG A 75 16.41 1.14 3.25
C ARG A 75 14.96 1.05 3.71
N LEU A 76 14.18 0.27 2.97
CA LEU A 76 12.79 -0.05 3.24
C LEU A 76 12.69 -1.54 3.57
N ASP A 77 11.97 -1.87 4.64
CA ASP A 77 11.51 -3.22 4.92
C ASP A 77 10.08 -3.39 4.40
N VAL A 78 9.86 -4.47 3.65
CA VAL A 78 8.57 -4.82 3.05
C VAL A 78 8.15 -6.22 3.48
N LYS A 79 6.87 -6.43 3.77
CA LYS A 79 6.25 -7.75 3.98
C LYS A 79 4.99 -7.85 3.11
N ALA A 80 4.78 -8.98 2.44
CA ALA A 80 3.52 -9.26 1.76
C ALA A 80 2.49 -9.77 2.78
N MET A 81 1.36 -9.06 2.91
CA MET A 81 0.30 -9.36 3.88
C MET A 81 -0.69 -10.40 3.35
N THR A 82 -1.06 -10.26 2.08
CA THR A 82 -1.91 -11.19 1.32
C THR A 82 -1.68 -10.97 -0.17
N ALA A 83 -1.75 -12.04 -0.96
CA ALA A 83 -1.65 -11.99 -2.41
C ALA A 83 -2.81 -12.78 -3.03
N ALA A 84 -3.48 -12.21 -4.03
CA ALA A 84 -4.61 -12.82 -4.71
C ALA A 84 -4.54 -12.56 -6.21
N VAL A 85 -4.87 -13.58 -7.00
CA VAL A 85 -5.10 -13.40 -8.45
C VAL A 85 -6.53 -12.90 -8.65
N GLN A 86 -6.73 -11.88 -9.48
CA GLN A 86 -8.04 -11.27 -9.78
C GLN A 86 -8.11 -10.88 -11.28
N PRO A 87 -9.26 -10.99 -11.96
CA PRO A 87 -9.39 -10.61 -13.37
C PRO A 87 -9.29 -9.08 -13.57
N GLU A 88 -9.77 -8.33 -12.59
CA GLU A 88 -9.83 -6.87 -12.52
C GLU A 88 -9.43 -6.42 -11.11
N PHE A 89 -9.16 -5.13 -10.90
CA PHE A 89 -8.98 -4.56 -9.56
C PHE A 89 -9.59 -3.15 -9.52
N GLN A 90 -10.55 -2.93 -8.62
CA GLN A 90 -11.45 -1.77 -8.68
C GLN A 90 -12.08 -1.63 -10.08
N VAL A 91 -11.76 -0.56 -10.81
CA VAL A 91 -12.22 -0.29 -12.18
C VAL A 91 -11.17 -0.59 -13.26
N ASP A 92 -9.96 -0.97 -12.88
CA ASP A 92 -8.86 -1.25 -13.79
C ASP A 92 -8.89 -2.70 -14.29
N THR A 93 -8.58 -2.89 -15.58
CA THR A 93 -8.34 -4.20 -16.19
C THR A 93 -6.92 -4.27 -16.77
N PRO A 94 -6.23 -5.43 -16.71
CA PRO A 94 -4.82 -5.57 -17.09
C PRO A 94 -4.59 -5.66 -18.61
N GLY A 95 -5.66 -5.63 -19.41
CA GLY A 95 -5.67 -5.85 -20.86
C GLY A 95 -5.91 -7.31 -21.26
N PRO A 96 -6.20 -7.61 -22.55
CA PRO A 96 -6.57 -8.96 -22.99
C PRO A 96 -5.49 -10.02 -22.74
N GLY A 97 -5.91 -11.23 -22.34
CA GLY A 97 -5.02 -12.37 -22.07
C GLY A 97 -4.20 -12.22 -20.78
N LYS A 98 -4.65 -11.35 -19.87
CA LYS A 98 -4.00 -11.06 -18.59
C LYS A 98 -5.04 -10.95 -17.47
N LYS A 99 -4.52 -11.16 -16.26
CA LYS A 99 -5.16 -10.99 -14.95
C LYS A 99 -4.19 -10.22 -14.04
N PHE A 100 -4.69 -9.57 -12.99
CA PHE A 100 -3.81 -9.01 -11.96
C PHE A 100 -3.41 -10.09 -10.96
N LEU A 101 -2.15 -10.09 -10.56
CA LEU A 101 -1.76 -10.50 -9.22
C LEU A 101 -1.81 -9.24 -8.35
N VAL A 102 -2.75 -9.20 -7.41
CA VAL A 102 -2.90 -8.14 -6.41
C VAL A 102 -2.13 -8.56 -5.16
N VAL A 103 -1.24 -7.70 -4.67
CA VAL A 103 -0.44 -7.97 -3.46
C VAL A 103 -0.56 -6.78 -2.52
N TYR A 104 -1.11 -7.02 -1.34
CA TYR A 104 -1.14 -6.04 -0.26
C TYR A 104 0.17 -6.16 0.53
N VAL A 105 0.85 -5.04 0.72
CA VAL A 105 2.18 -4.97 1.34
C VAL A 105 2.18 -4.06 2.55
N ALA A 106 2.80 -4.50 3.63
CA ALA A 106 3.23 -3.64 4.70
C ALA A 106 4.61 -3.07 4.37
N VAL A 107 4.85 -1.81 4.71
CA VAL A 107 6.14 -1.14 4.54
C VAL A 107 6.52 -0.32 5.79
N THR A 108 7.81 -0.27 6.11
CA THR A 108 8.42 0.61 7.13
C THR A 108 9.81 1.02 6.66
N PRO A 109 10.36 2.17 7.08
CA PRO A 109 11.79 2.41 6.94
C PRO A 109 12.55 1.39 7.81
N ALA A 110 13.64 0.88 7.28
CA ALA A 110 14.54 -0.07 7.97
C ALA A 110 15.72 0.65 8.65
N ASP A 111 16.05 1.85 8.18
CA ASP A 111 17.00 2.79 8.78
C ASP A 111 16.69 4.25 8.35
N GLY A 112 17.49 5.18 8.88
CA GLY A 112 17.35 6.61 8.61
C GLY A 112 16.25 7.32 9.40
N PRO A 113 15.94 8.58 9.06
CA PRO A 113 14.85 9.35 9.66
C PRO A 113 13.46 8.93 9.16
N GLY A 114 13.40 8.12 8.10
CA GLY A 114 12.17 7.78 7.38
C GLY A 114 12.05 8.53 6.05
N PHE A 115 11.40 7.93 5.06
CA PHE A 115 11.39 8.42 3.68
C PHE A 115 10.50 9.66 3.52
N PRO A 116 11.01 10.81 3.02
CA PRO A 116 10.18 11.95 2.65
C PRO A 116 9.39 11.70 1.34
N LYS A 117 9.83 10.73 0.54
CA LYS A 117 9.21 10.30 -0.72
C LYS A 117 9.45 8.80 -0.93
N LEU A 118 8.46 7.95 -0.68
CA LEU A 118 8.56 6.53 -1.01
C LEU A 118 7.94 6.21 -2.37
N ASN A 119 8.67 5.50 -3.23
CA ASN A 119 8.19 5.02 -4.52
C ASN A 119 8.28 3.48 -4.60
N LEU A 120 7.12 2.81 -4.61
CA LEU A 120 7.03 1.34 -4.70
C LEU A 120 7.20 0.81 -6.14
N GLN A 121 7.46 1.69 -7.12
CA GLN A 121 7.57 1.37 -8.55
C GLN A 121 8.69 0.38 -8.92
N GLU A 122 9.71 0.23 -8.07
CA GLU A 122 10.78 -0.78 -8.27
C GLU A 122 10.53 -2.08 -7.47
N LEU A 123 9.38 -2.21 -6.78
CA LEU A 123 8.84 -3.53 -6.46
C LEU A 123 8.31 -4.20 -7.73
N ASN A 124 8.75 -5.42 -7.97
CA ASN A 124 8.38 -6.25 -9.11
C ASN A 124 7.97 -7.64 -8.64
N ILE A 125 7.08 -8.29 -9.39
CA ILE A 125 6.80 -9.72 -9.25
C ILE A 125 7.71 -10.51 -10.18
N ARG A 126 8.36 -11.54 -9.62
CA ARG A 126 9.10 -12.59 -10.34
C ARG A 126 8.24 -13.85 -10.43
N TYR A 127 8.29 -14.54 -11.58
CA TYR A 127 7.73 -15.89 -11.76
C TYR A 127 8.52 -16.67 -12.83
N PRO A 128 8.54 -18.01 -12.79
CA PRO A 128 9.25 -18.82 -13.79
C PRO A 128 8.70 -18.62 -15.21
N ASN A 129 9.57 -18.54 -16.20
CA ASN A 129 9.20 -18.47 -17.60
C ASN A 129 8.87 -19.88 -18.13
N ALA A 130 7.58 -20.24 -18.13
CA ALA A 130 7.10 -21.58 -18.47
C ALA A 130 7.26 -21.97 -19.96
N SER A 131 7.69 -21.05 -20.83
CA SER A 131 7.83 -21.27 -22.27
C SER A 131 9.01 -20.50 -22.86
N ALA A 132 9.53 -20.94 -24.01
CA ALA A 132 10.62 -20.25 -24.74
C ALA A 132 10.23 -18.86 -25.32
N SER A 133 9.04 -18.37 -24.99
CA SER A 133 8.60 -16.99 -25.18
C SER A 133 9.51 -16.01 -24.45
N THR A 134 9.88 -14.91 -25.09
CA THR A 134 10.53 -13.78 -24.42
C THR A 134 9.55 -13.09 -23.48
N CYS A 135 9.93 -12.94 -22.21
CA CYS A 135 9.22 -12.08 -21.28
C CYS A 135 9.25 -10.63 -21.82
N SER A 136 8.10 -9.99 -22.03
CA SER A 136 8.09 -8.55 -22.37
C SER A 136 8.78 -7.78 -21.24
N ILE A 137 9.83 -7.03 -21.56
CA ILE A 137 10.59 -6.27 -20.55
C ILE A 137 9.84 -4.97 -20.25
N GLU A 138 8.74 -5.11 -19.51
CA GLU A 138 7.91 -4.00 -19.01
C GLU A 138 8.39 -3.51 -17.63
N ALA A 139 9.26 -4.27 -16.96
CA ALA A 139 9.86 -3.92 -15.67
C ALA A 139 10.82 -2.73 -15.78
N LEU A 140 10.80 -1.88 -14.76
CA LEU A 140 11.77 -0.79 -14.61
C LEU A 140 12.99 -1.32 -13.84
N ALA A 141 14.17 -1.15 -14.44
CA ALA A 141 15.45 -1.63 -13.90
C ALA A 141 15.48 -3.13 -13.49
N PRO A 142 15.04 -4.08 -14.33
CA PRO A 142 15.07 -5.49 -14.00
C PRO A 142 16.49 -6.02 -13.86
N GLN A 143 16.74 -6.80 -12.81
CA GLN A 143 17.83 -7.77 -12.81
C GLN A 143 17.34 -8.99 -13.61
N LEU A 144 17.80 -9.13 -14.85
CA LEU A 144 17.30 -10.13 -15.80
C LEU A 144 17.91 -11.51 -15.53
N VAL A 145 17.45 -12.18 -14.47
CA VAL A 145 17.80 -13.58 -14.20
C VAL A 145 17.17 -14.48 -15.26
N THR A 146 18.00 -15.25 -15.96
CA THR A 146 17.56 -16.14 -17.03
C THR A 146 16.62 -17.22 -16.47
N GLY A 147 15.53 -17.51 -17.17
CA GLY A 147 14.49 -18.45 -16.74
C GLY A 147 13.33 -17.82 -15.96
N TYR A 148 13.37 -16.52 -15.66
CA TYR A 148 12.30 -15.80 -14.96
C TYR A 148 11.74 -14.63 -15.78
N CYS A 149 10.45 -14.35 -15.59
CA CYS A 149 9.80 -13.13 -16.03
C CYS A 149 9.58 -12.18 -14.84
N TYR A 150 9.66 -10.87 -15.11
CA TYR A 150 9.46 -9.81 -14.14
C TYR A 150 8.32 -8.86 -14.56
N ARG A 151 7.54 -8.37 -13.60
CA ARG A 151 6.42 -7.43 -13.80
C ARG A 151 6.43 -6.32 -12.74
N PRO A 152 6.33 -5.03 -13.12
CA PRO A 152 6.13 -3.94 -12.17
C PRO A 152 4.64 -3.78 -11.85
N SER A 153 4.33 -3.04 -10.79
CA SER A 153 2.94 -2.64 -10.49
C SER A 153 2.39 -1.67 -11.54
N LYS A 154 1.10 -1.78 -11.86
CA LYS A 154 0.34 -0.82 -12.69
C LYS A 154 -1.01 -0.52 -12.03
N PRO A 155 -1.22 0.69 -11.48
CA PRO A 155 -0.31 1.84 -11.42
C PRO A 155 0.98 1.56 -10.64
N ALA A 156 2.01 2.38 -10.92
CA ALA A 156 3.35 2.23 -10.35
C ALA A 156 3.42 2.41 -8.82
N ARG A 157 2.39 3.02 -8.21
CA ARG A 157 2.25 3.23 -6.76
C ARG A 157 0.79 3.54 -6.44
N TYR A 158 0.34 3.07 -5.29
CA TYR A 158 -0.89 3.49 -4.64
C TYR A 158 -0.57 4.37 -3.42
N GLU A 159 -1.60 4.79 -2.70
CA GLU A 159 -1.44 5.49 -1.43
C GLU A 159 -0.79 4.62 -0.33
N LEU A 160 -0.23 5.27 0.68
CA LEU A 160 0.27 4.64 1.89
C LEU A 160 -0.72 4.95 3.02
N VAL A 161 -1.33 3.91 3.58
CA VAL A 161 -2.36 3.98 4.63
C VAL A 161 -1.74 3.48 5.94
N PRO A 162 -1.87 4.16 7.08
CA PRO A 162 -1.34 3.65 8.35
C PRO A 162 -1.88 2.26 8.69
N LEU A 163 -1.04 1.32 9.11
CA LEU A 163 -1.45 -0.07 9.39
C LEU A 163 -2.52 -0.15 10.48
N ASP A 164 -2.46 0.73 11.48
CA ASP A 164 -3.43 0.84 12.58
C ASP A 164 -4.80 1.39 12.18
N SER A 165 -4.97 1.87 10.94
CA SER A 165 -6.25 2.24 10.34
C SER A 165 -6.84 1.11 9.47
N ASP A 166 -8.11 1.23 9.09
CA ASP A 166 -8.84 0.18 8.37
C ASP A 166 -8.45 0.05 6.88
N TRP A 167 -7.23 -0.43 6.64
CA TRP A 167 -6.68 -0.64 5.29
C TRP A 167 -7.29 -1.86 4.58
N GLU A 168 -7.83 -2.84 5.31
CA GLU A 168 -8.43 -4.04 4.70
C GLU A 168 -9.72 -3.70 3.94
N HIS A 169 -10.51 -2.74 4.43
CA HIS A 169 -11.72 -2.25 3.78
C HIS A 169 -11.50 -0.95 2.98
N LYS A 170 -10.24 -0.59 2.68
CA LYS A 170 -9.93 0.62 1.91
C LYS A 170 -10.34 0.46 0.45
N ASP A 171 -11.43 1.11 0.06
CA ASP A 171 -11.89 1.24 -1.32
C ASP A 171 -12.34 2.69 -1.59
N PRO A 172 -11.91 3.35 -2.68
CA PRO A 172 -10.84 2.95 -3.60
C PRO A 172 -9.45 3.00 -2.94
N TRP A 173 -8.51 2.19 -3.42
CA TRP A 173 -7.08 2.52 -3.30
C TRP A 173 -6.72 3.52 -4.39
N ILE A 174 -6.38 4.75 -3.99
CA ILE A 174 -6.11 5.87 -4.89
C ILE A 174 -4.70 5.71 -5.49
N PRO A 175 -4.54 5.76 -6.83
CA PRO A 175 -3.24 5.84 -7.49
C PRO A 175 -2.53 7.15 -7.10
N ASN A 176 -1.50 7.06 -6.26
CA ASN A 176 -1.01 8.23 -5.54
C ASN A 176 -0.13 9.15 -6.41
N THR A 177 -0.35 10.45 -6.32
CA THR A 177 0.48 11.50 -6.96
C THR A 177 1.26 12.34 -5.95
N LEU A 178 0.92 12.22 -4.67
CA LEU A 178 1.55 12.93 -3.56
C LEU A 178 2.52 12.00 -2.83
N ASN A 179 3.53 12.59 -2.19
CA ASN A 179 4.51 11.82 -1.44
C ASN A 179 4.06 11.77 0.03
N THR A 180 3.42 10.67 0.42
CA THR A 180 3.14 10.41 1.84
C THR A 180 4.48 10.17 2.54
N PRO A 181 4.87 10.99 3.54
CA PRO A 181 6.10 10.74 4.29
C PRO A 181 5.95 9.48 5.15
N VAL A 182 7.01 8.69 5.23
CA VAL A 182 7.03 7.41 5.93
C VAL A 182 7.89 7.54 7.17
N GLU A 183 7.27 7.89 8.30
CA GLU A 183 7.95 8.07 9.58
C GLU A 183 8.59 6.77 10.11
N MET A 184 9.81 6.88 10.68
CA MET A 184 10.47 5.73 11.31
C MET A 184 9.65 5.18 12.49
N GLY A 185 9.47 3.86 12.52
CA GLY A 185 8.68 3.16 13.54
C GLY A 185 7.18 3.12 13.29
N LYS A 186 6.67 3.80 12.25
CA LYS A 186 5.29 3.59 11.75
C LYS A 186 5.30 2.64 10.57
N GLY A 187 4.39 1.66 10.59
CA GLY A 187 4.14 0.76 9.48
C GLY A 187 2.92 1.20 8.66
N TYR A 188 3.01 1.07 7.34
CA TYR A 188 1.96 1.50 6.41
C TYR A 188 1.58 0.34 5.49
N ALA A 189 0.29 0.20 5.19
CA ALA A 189 -0.23 -0.64 4.13
C ALA A 189 -0.18 0.08 2.78
N SER A 190 0.08 -0.69 1.73
CA SER A 190 -0.17 -0.31 0.34
C SER A 190 -0.58 -1.54 -0.47
N VAL A 191 -0.95 -1.35 -1.74
CA VAL A 191 -1.25 -2.42 -2.67
C VAL A 191 -0.38 -2.28 -3.93
N GLY A 192 -0.03 -3.42 -4.55
CA GLY A 192 0.60 -3.48 -5.86
C GLY A 192 -0.20 -4.41 -6.77
N THR A 193 -0.42 -3.98 -8.01
CA THR A 193 -1.27 -4.68 -9.00
C THR A 193 -0.45 -5.04 -10.23
N PHE A 194 -0.10 -6.32 -10.35
CA PHE A 194 0.91 -6.80 -11.29
C PHE A 194 0.25 -7.57 -12.43
N PRO A 195 0.20 -7.02 -13.66
CA PRO A 195 -0.51 -7.65 -14.79
C PRO A 195 0.29 -8.85 -15.33
N ILE A 196 -0.19 -10.06 -15.04
CA ILE A 196 0.39 -11.35 -15.44
C ILE A 196 -0.45 -12.02 -16.54
N PRO A 197 0.13 -12.85 -17.43
CA PRO A 197 -0.64 -13.61 -18.40
C PRO A 197 -1.60 -14.61 -17.71
N ASP A 198 -2.75 -14.86 -18.33
CA ASP A 198 -3.76 -15.78 -17.76
C ASP A 198 -3.25 -17.21 -17.56
N THR A 199 -2.31 -17.63 -18.40
CA THR A 199 -1.66 -18.96 -18.36
C THR A 199 -0.70 -19.14 -17.18
N VAL A 200 -0.34 -18.07 -16.44
CA VAL A 200 0.61 -18.16 -15.32
C VAL A 200 -0.14 -18.45 -14.01
N THR A 201 0.27 -19.51 -13.31
CA THR A 201 -0.29 -19.95 -12.02
C THR A 201 0.67 -19.77 -10.85
N GLY A 202 1.92 -19.35 -11.10
CA GLY A 202 3.00 -19.23 -10.13
C GLY A 202 4.02 -20.38 -10.25
N PRO A 203 4.95 -20.54 -9.27
CA PRO A 203 5.09 -19.71 -8.06
C PRO A 203 5.40 -18.23 -8.37
N PHE A 204 5.10 -17.37 -7.41
CA PHE A 204 5.34 -15.93 -7.50
C PHE A 204 6.24 -15.47 -6.34
N GLU A 205 7.09 -14.49 -6.59
CA GLU A 205 7.93 -13.85 -5.59
C GLU A 205 7.82 -12.32 -5.73
N LEU A 206 7.83 -11.60 -4.62
CA LEU A 206 7.94 -10.14 -4.59
C LEU A 206 9.41 -9.74 -4.46
N CYS A 207 9.90 -8.92 -5.38
CA CYS A 207 11.31 -8.52 -5.49
C CYS A 207 11.50 -7.00 -5.48
N GLY A 208 12.53 -6.50 -4.79
CA GLY A 208 12.92 -5.08 -4.77
C GLY A 208 14.10 -4.78 -5.69
N THR A 209 13.87 -4.29 -6.91
CA THR A 209 14.91 -4.11 -7.94
C THR A 209 15.44 -2.68 -7.99
N GLY A 210 16.30 -2.30 -7.05
CA GLY A 210 16.87 -0.96 -6.99
C GLY A 210 17.88 -0.68 -8.12
N ALA A 211 17.49 0.20 -9.05
CA ALA A 211 18.27 0.78 -10.17
C ALA A 211 18.93 -0.18 -11.20
N LYS A 212 19.20 0.37 -12.40
CA LYS A 212 19.68 -0.37 -13.59
C LYS A 212 21.03 -1.05 -13.34
N VAL A 213 21.03 -2.38 -13.16
CA VAL A 213 22.24 -3.20 -13.21
C VAL A 213 22.54 -3.59 -14.66
N THR A 214 23.32 -2.78 -15.36
CA THR A 214 23.82 -3.10 -16.71
C THR A 214 25.12 -3.92 -16.63
N GLN A 215 25.07 -5.05 -15.93
CA GLN A 215 26.13 -6.05 -15.88
C GLN A 215 25.56 -7.43 -16.17
N GLU A 216 26.13 -8.09 -17.17
CA GLU A 216 26.03 -9.55 -17.30
C GLU A 216 26.89 -10.16 -16.19
N GLY A 217 26.26 -10.90 -15.27
CA GLY A 217 26.93 -11.44 -14.10
C GLY A 217 25.98 -12.28 -13.23
N PRO A 218 26.51 -12.97 -12.21
CA PRO A 218 25.67 -13.72 -11.26
C PRO A 218 24.75 -12.78 -10.47
N GLU A 219 23.54 -13.27 -10.15
CA GLU A 219 22.54 -12.54 -9.37
C GLU A 219 23.13 -12.09 -8.01
N PRO A 220 23.17 -10.78 -7.69
CA PRO A 220 23.51 -10.34 -6.35
C PRO A 220 22.43 -10.87 -5.39
N PRO A 221 22.78 -11.36 -4.19
CA PRO A 221 21.92 -12.20 -3.36
C PRO A 221 20.48 -11.67 -3.27
N GLY A 222 19.56 -12.46 -3.82
CA GLY A 222 18.32 -11.95 -4.40
C GLY A 222 17.43 -11.19 -3.40
N PRO A 223 17.09 -9.92 -3.68
CA PRO A 223 16.13 -9.15 -2.89
C PRO A 223 14.70 -9.58 -3.25
N CYS A 224 14.37 -10.86 -3.05
CA CYS A 224 13.10 -11.50 -3.41
C CYS A 224 12.55 -12.35 -2.27
N VAL A 225 11.23 -12.35 -2.08
CA VAL A 225 10.53 -13.17 -1.08
C VAL A 225 9.33 -13.90 -1.71
N PRO A 226 9.06 -15.17 -1.34
CA PRO A 226 7.96 -15.94 -1.91
C PRO A 226 6.60 -15.39 -1.50
N LEU A 227 5.63 -15.44 -2.40
CA LEU A 227 4.24 -15.06 -2.15
C LEU A 227 3.37 -16.31 -1.96
N ASN A 228 2.71 -16.37 -0.80
CA ASN A 228 1.61 -17.29 -0.58
C ASN A 228 0.34 -16.69 -1.18
N LEU A 229 -0.24 -17.34 -2.18
CA LEU A 229 -1.54 -16.94 -2.72
C LEU A 229 -2.65 -17.36 -1.75
N THR A 230 -3.50 -16.43 -1.38
CA THR A 230 -4.77 -16.71 -0.72
C THR A 230 -5.67 -17.42 -1.73
N ALA A 231 -6.26 -18.56 -1.34
CA ALA A 231 -7.19 -19.29 -2.20
C ALA A 231 -8.41 -18.41 -2.51
N GLN A 232 -8.82 -18.40 -3.79
CA GLN A 232 -10.14 -17.87 -4.16
C GLN A 232 -11.21 -18.79 -3.55
N GLY A 233 -12.16 -18.18 -2.83
CA GLY A 233 -13.37 -18.83 -2.31
C GLY A 233 -14.57 -18.58 -3.21
#